data_AF-A0A970TFB4-F1
#
_entry.id   AF-A0A970TFB4-F1
#
_cell.length_a   1.000
_cell.length_b   1.000
_cell.length_c   1.000
_cell.angle_alpha   90.00
_cell.angle_beta   90.00
_cell.angle_gamma   90.00
#
_symmetry.space_group_name_H-M   'P 1'
#
loop_
_entity.id
_entity.type
_entity.pdbx_description
1 polymer ?
#
loop_
_entity_poly.entity_id
_entity_poly.type
_entity_poly.pdbx_seq_one_letter_code
_entity_poly.pdbx_strand_id
1 'polypeptide(L)'
;MVAAISASIHYYKSRKQVYFLLTCFYGTFSIGGLYWMLYILLFGYSPQVFYVSELAWIASFMFLLTLEITISSSEERKFKHPAMWLAPLFCIPQFFLYITHGEIINNIFICGITMVVAIYAIRGLIFARRQKGRLRDMQYLYMSALVFIFLEYLLWTSSCFWISDTLTNPYFWLDFLLTGALFVILPATRKAVRP
;
A
#
# COMPACT_ATOMS: atom_id res chain seq x y z
N MET A 1 7.04 -1.13 12.05
CA MET A 1 7.56 -2.18 12.97
C MET A 1 6.52 -2.79 13.91
N VAL A 2 5.81 -2.02 14.76
CA VAL A 2 4.81 -2.59 15.71
C VAL A 2 3.70 -3.37 14.98
N ALA A 3 3.20 -2.83 13.86
CA ALA A 3 2.23 -3.51 13.00
C ALA A 3 2.76 -4.87 12.47
N ALA A 4 4.03 -4.95 12.08
CA ALA A 4 4.67 -6.19 11.64
C ALA A 4 4.71 -7.24 12.77
N ILE A 5 5.17 -6.85 13.96
CA ILE A 5 5.25 -7.76 15.13
C ILE A 5 3.85 -8.29 15.49
N SER A 6 2.87 -7.40 15.53
CA SER A 6 1.49 -7.80 15.84
C SER A 6 0.91 -8.74 14.78
N ALA A 7 1.19 -8.53 13.49
CA ALA A 7 0.81 -9.46 12.42
C ALA A 7 1.50 -10.82 12.57
N SER A 8 2.80 -10.86 12.89
CA SER A 8 3.56 -12.09 13.15
C SER A 8 2.97 -12.91 14.29
N ILE A 9 2.56 -12.27 15.39
CA ILE A 9 1.91 -12.94 16.53
C ILE A 9 0.60 -13.59 16.09
N HIS A 10 -0.20 -12.90 15.27
CA HIS A 10 -1.45 -13.45 14.73
C HIS A 10 -1.20 -14.60 13.75
N TYR A 11 -0.14 -14.52 12.95
CA TYR A 11 0.28 -15.62 12.10
C TYR A 11 0.68 -16.85 12.93
N TYR A 12 1.49 -16.67 13.98
CA TYR A 12 1.90 -17.78 14.85
C TYR A 12 0.70 -18.47 15.50
N LYS A 13 -0.30 -17.69 15.95
CA LYS A 13 -1.51 -18.22 16.62
C LYS A 13 -2.50 -18.91 15.68
N SER A 14 -2.68 -18.40 14.47
CA SER A 14 -3.76 -18.87 13.56
C SER A 14 -3.27 -19.69 12.37
N ARG A 15 -1.98 -19.62 12.05
CA ARG A 15 -1.31 -20.30 10.93
C ARG A 15 -1.98 -20.06 9.55
N LYS A 16 -2.77 -18.98 9.41
CA LYS A 16 -3.42 -18.63 8.15
C LYS A 16 -2.46 -17.89 7.22
N GLN A 17 -2.48 -18.25 5.94
CA GLN A 17 -1.67 -17.62 4.88
C GLN A 17 -1.84 -16.08 4.81
N VAL A 18 -3.06 -15.58 5.09
CA VAL A 18 -3.36 -14.14 5.07
C VAL A 18 -2.49 -13.35 6.05
N TYR A 19 -2.26 -13.86 7.27
CA TYR A 19 -1.41 -13.16 8.25
C TYR A 19 0.08 -13.27 7.92
N PHE A 20 0.50 -14.33 7.21
CA PHE A 20 1.86 -14.44 6.70
C PHE A 20 2.13 -13.34 5.65
N LEU A 21 1.27 -13.24 4.63
CA LEU A 21 1.36 -12.21 3.60
C LEU A 21 1.33 -10.79 4.19
N LEU A 22 0.46 -10.55 5.17
CA LEU A 22 0.38 -9.27 5.86
C LEU A 22 1.67 -8.96 6.67
N THR A 23 2.29 -9.97 7.27
CA THR A 23 3.58 -9.82 7.96
C THR A 23 4.68 -9.47 6.97
N CYS A 24 4.73 -10.15 5.82
CA CYS A 24 5.69 -9.85 4.75
C CYS A 24 5.51 -8.44 4.18
N PHE A 25 4.26 -8.00 3.99
CA PHE A 25 3.93 -6.62 3.60
C PHE A 25 4.50 -5.61 4.60
N TYR A 26 4.15 -5.73 5.89
CA TYR A 26 4.66 -4.79 6.90
C TYR A 26 6.17 -4.89 7.10
N GLY A 27 6.75 -6.08 6.96
CA GLY A 27 8.17 -6.33 7.12
C GLY A 27 8.97 -5.63 6.03
N THR A 28 8.64 -5.89 4.76
CA THR A 28 9.28 -5.24 3.61
C THR A 28 9.11 -3.73 3.63
N PHE A 29 7.89 -3.25 3.89
CA PHE A 29 7.62 -1.81 4.00
C PHE A 29 8.42 -1.16 5.15
N SER A 30 8.48 -1.80 6.32
CA SER A 30 9.26 -1.27 7.46
C SER A 30 10.76 -1.29 7.20
N ILE A 31 11.29 -2.29 6.49
CA ILE A 31 12.72 -2.39 6.16
C ILE A 31 13.09 -1.30 5.14
N GLY A 32 12.27 -1.09 4.11
CA GLY A 32 12.47 0.00 3.14
C GLY A 32 12.48 1.37 3.83
N GLY A 33 11.46 1.64 4.66
CA GLY A 33 11.39 2.90 5.42
C GLY A 33 12.55 3.08 6.41
N LEU A 34 12.98 2.01 7.09
CA LEU A 34 14.12 2.07 8.00
C LEU A 34 15.43 2.35 7.27
N TYR A 35 15.64 1.73 6.10
CA TYR A 35 16.80 2.01 5.26
C TYR A 35 16.83 3.49 4.87
N TRP A 36 15.70 4.02 4.40
CA TRP A 36 15.58 5.43 4.01
C TRP A 36 15.88 6.37 5.18
N MET A 37 15.27 6.12 6.35
CA MET A 37 15.47 6.91 7.56
C MET A 37 16.93 6.89 8.02
N LEU A 38 17.55 5.71 8.08
CA LEU A 38 18.96 5.58 8.47
C LEU A 38 19.89 6.27 7.48
N TYR A 39 19.59 6.19 6.17
CA TYR A 39 20.42 6.83 5.17
C TYR A 39 20.43 8.35 5.35
N ILE A 40 19.26 8.97 5.50
CA ILE A 40 19.15 10.40 5.75
C ILE A 40 19.87 10.77 7.05
N LEU A 41 19.67 9.99 8.12
CA LEU A 41 20.28 10.27 9.42
C LEU A 41 21.81 10.19 9.40
N LEU A 42 22.37 9.22 8.66
CA LEU A 42 23.82 8.97 8.63
C LEU A 42 24.55 9.87 7.62
N PHE A 43 23.93 10.16 6.47
CA PHE A 43 24.59 10.83 5.36
C PHE A 43 24.10 12.26 5.11
N GLY A 44 22.94 12.65 5.63
CA GLY A 44 22.41 14.02 5.52
C GLY A 44 21.93 14.41 4.12
N TYR A 45 21.82 13.46 3.18
CA TYR A 45 21.26 13.65 1.85
C TYR A 45 20.45 12.44 1.40
N SER A 46 19.60 12.61 0.38
CA SER A 46 18.76 11.54 -0.17
C SER A 46 19.60 10.53 -0.97
N PRO A 47 19.38 9.21 -0.79
CA PRO A 47 20.20 8.18 -1.44
C PRO A 47 20.08 8.26 -2.96
N GLN A 48 21.21 8.44 -3.66
CA GLN A 48 21.23 8.38 -5.14
C GLN A 48 21.17 6.95 -5.70
N VAL A 49 21.47 5.93 -4.87
CA VAL A 49 21.45 4.51 -5.27
C VAL A 49 20.16 3.87 -4.73
N PHE A 50 19.06 4.16 -5.43
CA PHE A 50 17.67 3.91 -5.04
C PHE A 50 17.24 2.43 -4.95
N TYR A 51 18.07 1.45 -5.30
CA TYR A 51 17.60 0.06 -5.50
C TYR A 51 16.99 -0.63 -4.26
N VAL A 52 17.58 -0.53 -3.07
CA VAL A 52 17.15 -1.39 -1.94
C VAL A 52 15.78 -0.97 -1.40
N SER A 53 15.55 0.33 -1.23
CA SER A 53 14.26 0.83 -0.73
C SER A 53 13.14 0.66 -1.73
N GLU A 54 13.41 0.94 -3.02
CA GLU A 54 12.43 0.79 -4.09
C GLU A 54 12.05 -0.69 -4.27
N LEU A 55 13.00 -1.61 -4.19
CA LEU A 55 12.72 -3.05 -4.21
C LEU A 55 11.89 -3.49 -3.00
N ALA A 56 12.18 -2.96 -1.81
CA ALA A 56 11.40 -3.26 -0.61
C ALA A 56 9.97 -2.72 -0.73
N TRP A 57 9.80 -1.53 -1.32
CA TRP A 57 8.50 -0.95 -1.62
C TRP A 57 7.73 -1.79 -2.64
N ILE A 58 8.35 -2.17 -3.77
CA ILE A 58 7.73 -3.03 -4.80
C ILE A 58 7.32 -4.37 -4.20
N ALA A 59 8.20 -4.98 -3.39
CA ALA A 59 7.90 -6.23 -2.70
C ALA A 59 6.70 -6.08 -1.75
N SER A 60 6.59 -4.96 -1.04
CA SER A 60 5.44 -4.71 -0.17
C SER A 60 4.13 -4.66 -0.98
N PHE A 61 4.10 -3.95 -2.10
CA PHE A 61 2.94 -3.90 -2.98
C PHE A 61 2.62 -5.26 -3.62
N MET A 62 3.63 -6.07 -3.94
CA MET A 62 3.45 -7.46 -4.39
C MET A 62 2.78 -8.32 -3.31
N PHE A 63 3.20 -8.19 -2.05
CA PHE A 63 2.56 -8.90 -0.94
C PHE A 63 1.13 -8.42 -0.69
N LEU A 64 0.88 -7.12 -0.80
CA LEU A 64 -0.47 -6.54 -0.67
C LEU A 64 -1.39 -7.01 -1.81
N LEU A 65 -0.91 -7.01 -3.06
CA LEU A 65 -1.64 -7.55 -4.20
C LEU A 65 -1.96 -9.04 -3.99
N THR A 66 -0.97 -9.82 -3.55
CA THR A 66 -1.14 -11.25 -3.29
C THR A 66 -2.15 -11.48 -2.16
N LEU A 67 -2.15 -10.62 -1.13
CA LEU A 67 -3.12 -10.65 -0.04
C LEU A 67 -4.55 -10.44 -0.56
N GLU A 68 -4.76 -9.41 -1.38
CA GLU A 68 -6.06 -9.11 -2.00
C GLU A 68 -6.53 -10.26 -2.90
N ILE A 69 -5.63 -10.79 -3.74
CA ILE A 69 -5.95 -11.97 -4.57
C ILE A 69 -6.33 -13.15 -3.69
N THR A 70 -5.57 -13.44 -2.63
CA THR A 70 -5.80 -14.59 -1.75
C THR A 70 -7.14 -14.51 -1.02
N ILE A 71 -7.58 -13.31 -0.63
CA ILE A 71 -8.85 -13.11 0.07
C ILE A 71 -10.05 -13.02 -0.89
N SER A 72 -9.81 -12.61 -2.14
CA SER A 72 -10.82 -12.40 -3.18
C SER A 72 -11.42 -13.72 -3.65
N SER A 73 -12.75 -13.81 -3.58
CA SER A 73 -13.52 -14.99 -4.00
C SER A 73 -13.57 -15.15 -5.53
N SER A 74 -13.87 -16.36 -6.02
CA SER A 74 -13.99 -16.63 -7.46
C SER A 74 -15.06 -15.75 -8.15
N GLU A 75 -16.12 -15.39 -7.43
CA GLU A 75 -17.17 -14.49 -7.93
C GLU A 75 -16.69 -13.04 -8.01
N GLU A 76 -16.00 -12.57 -6.96
CA GLU A 76 -15.39 -11.24 -6.94
C GLU A 76 -14.38 -11.07 -8.08
N ARG A 77 -13.59 -12.11 -8.38
CA ARG A 77 -12.60 -12.07 -9.48
C ARG A 77 -13.25 -11.92 -10.86
N LYS A 78 -14.45 -12.47 -11.06
CA LYS A 78 -15.21 -12.39 -12.32
C LYS A 78 -16.04 -11.10 -12.41
N PHE A 79 -16.23 -10.40 -11.31
CA PHE A 79 -17.04 -9.19 -11.24
C PHE A 79 -16.39 -8.04 -12.04
N LYS A 80 -17.16 -7.44 -12.95
CA LYS A 80 -16.74 -6.28 -13.75
C LYS A 80 -17.62 -5.08 -13.40
N HIS A 81 -16.99 -3.94 -13.16
CA HIS A 81 -17.68 -2.68 -12.86
C HIS A 81 -16.93 -1.49 -13.48
N PRO A 82 -17.62 -0.49 -14.06
CA PRO A 82 -16.98 0.66 -14.70
C PRO A 82 -16.10 1.47 -13.73
N ALA A 83 -16.41 1.48 -12.43
CA ALA A 83 -15.59 2.17 -11.43
C ALA A 83 -14.14 1.66 -11.33
N MET A 84 -13.81 0.49 -11.87
CA MET A 84 -12.41 0.05 -11.99
C MET A 84 -11.57 1.02 -12.83
N TRP A 85 -12.18 1.80 -13.72
CA TRP A 85 -11.53 2.87 -14.48
C TRP A 85 -11.07 4.05 -13.64
N LEU A 86 -11.52 4.17 -12.39
CA LEU A 86 -11.02 5.20 -11.48
C LEU A 86 -9.51 4.98 -11.20
N ALA A 87 -9.06 3.73 -11.06
CA ALA A 87 -7.65 3.44 -10.84
C ALA A 87 -6.74 4.00 -11.96
N PRO A 88 -6.91 3.64 -13.25
CA PRO A 88 -6.11 4.22 -14.32
C PRO A 88 -6.34 5.73 -14.47
N LEU A 89 -7.54 6.25 -14.22
CA LEU A 89 -7.82 7.69 -14.26
C LEU A 89 -6.93 8.48 -13.29
N PHE A 90 -6.64 7.93 -12.11
CA PHE A 90 -5.73 8.56 -11.13
C PHE A 90 -4.27 8.17 -11.34
N CYS A 91 -3.97 6.90 -11.62
CA CYS A 91 -2.59 6.41 -11.74
C CYS A 91 -1.88 6.87 -13.01
N ILE A 92 -2.57 7.05 -14.14
CA ILE A 92 -1.93 7.44 -15.41
C ILE A 92 -1.41 8.89 -15.37
N PRO A 93 -2.19 9.91 -14.95
CA PRO A 93 -1.65 11.26 -14.78
C PRO A 93 -0.47 11.30 -13.81
N GLN A 94 -0.56 10.52 -12.73
CA GLN A 94 0.50 10.42 -11.73
C GLN A 94 1.79 9.83 -12.31
N PHE A 95 1.66 8.80 -13.14
CA PHE A 95 2.78 8.18 -13.84
C PHE A 95 3.51 9.18 -14.74
N PHE A 96 2.77 10.00 -15.51
CA PHE A 96 3.38 11.04 -16.33
C PHE A 96 4.12 12.10 -15.49
N LEU A 97 3.61 12.45 -14.31
CA LEU A 97 4.27 13.36 -13.38
C LEU A 97 5.57 12.76 -12.82
N TYR A 98 5.58 11.47 -12.47
CA TYR A 98 6.76 10.86 -11.88
C TYR A 98 7.88 10.62 -12.90
N ILE A 99 7.55 10.37 -14.17
CA ILE A 99 8.55 10.27 -15.23
C ILE A 99 9.35 11.58 -15.40
N THR A 100 8.77 12.74 -15.11
CA THR A 100 9.52 14.00 -15.21
C THR A 100 10.51 14.21 -14.06
N HIS A 101 10.36 13.48 -12.95
CA HIS A 101 11.16 13.64 -11.73
C HIS A 101 12.09 12.45 -11.43
N GLY A 102 11.94 11.31 -12.11
CA GLY A 102 12.68 10.09 -11.81
C GLY A 102 12.86 9.15 -13.00
N GLU A 103 13.46 7.98 -12.74
CA GLU A 103 13.76 6.99 -13.79
C GLU A 103 12.50 6.36 -14.37
N ILE A 104 12.45 6.24 -15.69
CA ILE A 104 11.30 5.71 -16.43
C ILE A 104 10.98 4.27 -16.01
N ILE A 105 12.00 3.41 -15.90
CA ILE A 105 11.81 1.98 -15.62
C ILE A 105 11.21 1.78 -14.22
N ASN A 106 11.76 2.44 -13.20
CA ASN A 106 11.25 2.33 -11.84
C ASN A 106 9.80 2.81 -11.74
N ASN A 107 9.51 3.96 -12.35
CA ASN A 107 8.16 4.53 -12.37
C ASN A 107 7.13 3.62 -13.07
N ILE A 108 7.53 2.87 -14.11
CA ILE A 108 6.67 1.89 -14.77
C ILE A 108 6.28 0.78 -13.78
N PHE A 109 7.25 0.22 -13.05
CA PHE A 109 6.97 -0.84 -12.08
C PHE A 109 6.10 -0.34 -10.92
N ILE A 110 6.43 0.82 -10.35
CA ILE A 110 5.75 1.40 -9.19
C ILE A 110 4.32 1.80 -9.53
N CYS A 111 4.13 2.55 -10.61
CA CYS A 111 2.79 2.97 -11.02
C CYS A 111 1.98 1.78 -11.52
N GLY A 112 2.62 0.85 -12.24
CA GLY A 112 1.99 -0.37 -12.72
C GLY A 112 1.44 -1.22 -11.59
N ILE A 113 2.27 -1.57 -10.59
CA ILE A 113 1.83 -2.41 -9.49
C ILE A 113 0.77 -1.71 -8.63
N THR A 114 0.94 -0.42 -8.35
CA THR A 114 -0.05 0.36 -7.59
C THR A 114 -1.39 0.39 -8.29
N MET A 115 -1.40 0.58 -9.61
CA MET A 115 -2.62 0.58 -10.40
C MET A 115 -3.32 -0.78 -10.34
N VAL A 116 -2.57 -1.89 -10.41
CA VAL A 116 -3.16 -3.23 -10.28
C VAL A 116 -3.77 -3.42 -8.88
N VAL A 117 -3.05 -3.06 -7.81
CA VAL A 117 -3.60 -3.13 -6.44
C VAL A 117 -4.86 -2.26 -6.32
N ALA A 118 -4.83 -1.03 -6.83
CA ALA A 118 -5.99 -0.13 -6.79
C ALA A 118 -7.19 -0.70 -7.55
N ILE A 119 -7.00 -1.33 -8.71
CA ILE A 119 -8.08 -2.00 -9.47
C ILE A 119 -8.70 -3.13 -8.63
N TYR A 120 -7.86 -3.99 -8.03
CA TYR A 120 -8.34 -5.11 -7.21
C TYR A 120 -9.08 -4.61 -5.96
N ALA A 121 -8.53 -3.61 -5.28
CA ALA A 121 -9.15 -2.99 -4.12
C ALA A 121 -10.49 -2.30 -4.45
N ILE A 122 -10.58 -1.53 -5.55
CA ILE A 122 -11.85 -0.92 -6.00
C ILE A 122 -12.90 -1.99 -6.31
N ARG A 123 -12.51 -3.03 -7.06
CA ARG A 123 -13.41 -4.12 -7.41
C ARG A 123 -13.90 -4.84 -6.16
N GLY A 124 -12.99 -5.21 -5.27
CA GLY A 124 -13.29 -5.88 -4.00
C GLY A 124 -14.19 -5.03 -3.11
N LEU A 125 -13.96 -3.72 -3.05
CA LEU A 125 -14.77 -2.79 -2.28
C LEU A 125 -16.23 -2.73 -2.78
N ILE A 126 -16.41 -2.59 -4.11
CA ILE A 126 -17.76 -2.49 -4.70
C ILE A 126 -18.50 -3.81 -4.55
N PHE A 127 -17.80 -4.93 -4.75
CA PHE A 127 -18.38 -6.25 -4.53
C PHE A 127 -18.78 -6.43 -3.07
N ALA A 128 -17.87 -6.20 -2.12
CA ALA A 128 -18.12 -6.32 -0.68
C ALA A 128 -19.32 -5.47 -0.22
N ARG A 129 -19.46 -4.23 -0.73
CA ARG A 129 -20.59 -3.35 -0.40
C ARG A 129 -21.95 -3.87 -0.85
N ARG A 130 -22.00 -4.74 -1.87
CA ARG A 130 -23.23 -5.38 -2.34
C ARG A 130 -23.59 -6.63 -1.54
N GLN A 131 -22.65 -7.18 -0.78
CA GLN A 131 -22.85 -8.38 0.00
C GLN A 131 -23.37 -8.08 1.40
N LYS A 132 -23.82 -9.13 2.10
CA LYS A 132 -24.25 -9.07 3.51
C LYS A 132 -23.32 -9.91 4.40
N GLY A 133 -23.29 -9.59 5.68
CA GLY A 133 -22.49 -10.31 6.68
C GLY A 133 -20.99 -10.19 6.42
N ARG A 134 -20.28 -11.32 6.52
CA ARG A 134 -18.82 -11.38 6.49
C ARG A 134 -18.19 -10.82 5.21
N LEU A 135 -18.80 -11.05 4.05
CA LEU A 135 -18.31 -10.50 2.79
C LEU A 135 -18.38 -8.97 2.75
N ARG A 136 -19.30 -8.36 3.52
CA ARG A 136 -19.38 -6.91 3.67
C ARG A 136 -18.24 -6.37 4.54
N ASP A 137 -17.80 -7.12 5.54
CA ASP A 137 -16.68 -6.70 6.41
C ASP A 137 -15.34 -6.63 5.67
N MET A 138 -15.20 -7.33 4.54
CA MET A 138 -14.03 -7.18 3.65
C MET A 138 -13.88 -5.76 3.09
N GLN A 139 -14.96 -4.96 3.07
CA GLN A 139 -14.90 -3.56 2.63
C GLN A 139 -13.88 -2.74 3.43
N TYR A 140 -13.66 -3.05 4.71
CA TYR A 140 -12.72 -2.30 5.54
C TYR A 140 -11.28 -2.54 5.09
N LEU A 141 -10.96 -3.76 4.65
CA LEU A 141 -9.64 -4.10 4.12
C LEU A 141 -9.39 -3.35 2.82
N TYR A 142 -10.31 -3.45 1.86
CA TYR A 142 -10.20 -2.76 0.58
C TYR A 142 -10.18 -1.22 0.72
N MET A 143 -10.98 -0.66 1.62
CA MET A 143 -10.90 0.78 1.95
C MET A 143 -9.54 1.13 2.54
N SER A 144 -9.01 0.33 3.46
CA SER A 144 -7.69 0.60 4.07
C SER A 144 -6.56 0.53 3.04
N ALA A 145 -6.62 -0.42 2.10
CA ALA A 145 -5.65 -0.52 1.00
C ALA A 145 -5.73 0.70 0.07
N LEU A 146 -6.94 1.15 -0.29
CA LEU A 146 -7.11 2.36 -1.11
C LEU A 146 -6.63 3.64 -0.41
N VAL A 147 -6.89 3.77 0.90
CA VAL A 147 -6.39 4.90 1.70
C VAL A 147 -4.87 4.87 1.76
N PHE A 148 -4.27 3.69 1.96
CA PHE A 148 -2.82 3.51 1.94
C PHE A 148 -2.22 3.93 0.59
N ILE A 149 -2.76 3.44 -0.53
CA ILE A 149 -2.32 3.82 -1.89
C ILE A 149 -2.45 5.32 -2.13
N PHE A 150 -3.57 5.92 -1.72
CA PHE A 150 -3.81 7.34 -1.89
C PHE A 150 -2.81 8.18 -1.09
N LEU A 151 -2.54 7.81 0.16
CA LEU A 151 -1.56 8.50 1.00
C LEU A 151 -0.13 8.33 0.49
N GLU A 152 0.24 7.14 -0.01
CA GLU A 152 1.52 6.90 -0.70
C GLU A 152 1.71 7.85 -1.89
N TYR A 153 0.69 7.98 -2.74
CA TYR A 153 0.75 8.89 -3.88
C TYR A 153 0.82 10.35 -3.45
N LEU A 154 0.08 10.76 -2.43
CA LEU A 154 0.20 12.12 -1.89
C LEU A 154 1.60 12.36 -1.33
N LEU A 155 2.17 11.40 -0.60
CA LEU A 155 3.51 11.49 -0.03
C LEU A 155 4.56 11.67 -1.14
N TRP A 156 4.52 10.83 -2.17
CA TRP A 156 5.38 10.95 -3.35
C TRP A 156 5.17 12.26 -4.13
N THR A 157 3.92 12.69 -4.30
CA THR A 157 3.65 13.99 -4.95
C THR A 157 4.28 15.13 -4.14
N SER A 158 4.10 15.10 -2.82
CA SER A 158 4.60 16.14 -1.94
C SER A 158 6.13 16.20 -1.94
N SER A 159 6.82 15.05 -2.07
CA SER A 159 8.28 15.03 -2.16
C SER A 159 8.82 15.61 -3.47
N CYS A 160 8.04 15.58 -4.56
CA CYS A 160 8.43 16.24 -5.82
C CYS A 160 8.37 17.78 -5.73
N PHE A 161 7.39 18.34 -5.02
CA PHE A 161 7.13 19.78 -5.04
C PHE A 161 7.62 20.55 -3.80
N TRP A 162 7.75 19.90 -2.64
CA TRP A 162 8.13 20.55 -1.38
C TRP A 162 9.45 20.01 -0.83
N ILE A 163 10.54 20.72 -1.15
CA ILE A 163 11.91 20.41 -0.71
C ILE A 163 12.29 21.34 0.44
N SER A 164 11.65 21.17 1.60
CA SER A 164 11.94 21.96 2.81
C SER A 164 11.83 21.11 4.07
N ASP A 165 12.79 21.26 5.00
CA ASP A 165 12.81 20.50 6.26
C ASP A 165 11.95 21.11 7.38
N THR A 166 11.03 22.00 7.02
CA THR A 166 10.16 22.69 7.99
C THR A 166 8.87 21.92 8.26
N LEU A 167 8.30 22.09 9.46
CA LEU A 167 7.01 21.48 9.85
C LEU A 167 5.81 21.95 9.00
N THR A 168 6.00 22.98 8.18
CA THR A 168 5.03 23.43 7.19
C THR A 168 5.02 22.56 5.93
N ASN A 169 6.02 21.67 5.75
CA ASN A 169 6.07 20.75 4.62
C ASN A 169 4.95 19.70 4.77
N PRO A 170 4.02 19.61 3.79
CA PRO A 170 2.94 18.61 3.83
C PRO A 170 3.45 17.17 3.88
N TYR A 171 4.67 16.90 3.41
CA TYR A 171 5.29 15.58 3.44
C TYR A 171 5.29 14.96 4.84
N PHE A 172 5.66 15.72 5.88
CA PHE A 172 5.70 15.22 7.26
C PHE A 172 4.33 14.73 7.74
N TRP A 173 3.27 15.50 7.45
CA TRP A 173 1.91 15.16 7.87
C TRP A 173 1.37 13.97 7.09
N LEU A 174 1.70 13.87 5.81
CA LEU A 174 1.35 12.72 4.98
C LEU A 174 2.03 11.44 5.47
N ASP A 175 3.29 11.52 5.91
CA ASP A 175 4.03 10.38 6.47
C ASP A 175 3.38 9.88 7.78
N PHE A 176 2.97 10.79 8.67
CA PHE A 176 2.22 10.42 9.88
C PHE A 176 0.86 9.78 9.56
N LEU A 177 0.13 10.33 8.60
CA LEU A 177 -1.16 9.79 8.17
C LEU A 177 -1.00 8.40 7.54
N LEU A 178 0.02 8.22 6.69
CA LEU A 178 0.37 6.95 6.07
C LEU A 178 0.72 5.90 7.13
N THR A 179 1.52 6.27 8.12
CA THR A 179 1.82 5.43 9.28
C THR A 179 0.55 5.02 10.02
N GLY A 180 -0.38 5.97 10.23
CA GLY A 180 -1.70 5.69 10.81
C GLY A 180 -2.52 4.70 9.97
N ALA A 181 -2.53 4.86 8.64
CA ALA A 181 -3.24 3.97 7.73
C ALA A 181 -2.70 2.53 7.77
N LEU A 182 -1.39 2.35 7.89
CA LEU A 182 -0.77 1.03 8.07
C LEU A 182 -1.27 0.32 9.33
N PHE A 183 -1.52 1.03 10.43
CA PHE A 183 -2.10 0.42 11.64
C PHE A 183 -3.54 -0.05 11.45
N VAL A 184 -4.30 0.56 10.54
CA VAL A 184 -5.71 0.20 10.27
C VAL A 184 -5.84 -1.07 9.42
N ILE A 185 -4.85 -1.40 8.59
CA ILE A 185 -4.89 -2.59 7.72
C ILE A 185 -4.96 -3.89 8.54
N LEU A 186 -4.30 -3.95 9.71
CA LEU A 186 -4.33 -5.15 10.57
C LEU A 186 -5.72 -5.46 11.15
N PRO A 187 -6.40 -4.55 11.86
CA PRO A 187 -7.75 -4.80 12.35
C PRO A 187 -8.74 -5.02 11.20
N ALA A 188 -8.55 -4.35 10.05
CA ALA A 188 -9.36 -4.59 8.85
C ALA A 188 -9.19 -6.02 8.31
N THR A 189 -7.95 -6.50 8.18
CA THR A 189 -7.65 -7.90 7.81
C THR A 189 -8.26 -8.88 8.82
N ARG A 190 -8.17 -8.59 10.12
CA ARG A 190 -8.78 -9.44 11.16
C ARG A 190 -10.29 -9.57 10.96
N LYS A 191 -11.00 -8.47 10.65
CA LYS A 191 -12.45 -8.53 10.37
C LYS A 191 -12.77 -9.39 9.15
N ALA A 192 -11.98 -9.29 8.09
CA ALA A 192 -12.17 -10.10 6.88
C ALA A 192 -11.94 -11.61 7.09
N VAL A 193 -11.06 -11.98 8.05
CA VAL A 193 -10.59 -13.37 8.26
C VAL A 193 -11.23 -14.06 9.49
N ARG A 194 -12.02 -13.34 10.30
CA ARG A 194 -12.75 -13.92 11.44
C ARG A 194 -13.70 -15.04 10.95
N PRO A 195 -13.79 -16.17 11.68
CA PRO A 195 -14.71 -17.26 11.33
C PRO A 195 -16.14 -16.74 11.24
#